data_AF-A0AAE5HAE9-F1
#
_entry.id   AF-A0AAE5HAE9-F1
#
_cell.length_a   1.000
_cell.length_b   1.000
_cell.length_c   1.000
_cell.angle_alpha   90.00
_cell.angle_beta   90.00
_cell.angle_gamma   90.00
#
_symmetry.space_group_name_H-M   'P 1'
#
loop_
_entity.id
_entity.type
_entity.pdbx_description
1 polymer ?
#
loop_
_entity_poly.entity_id
_entity_poly.type
_entity_poly.pdbx_seq_one_letter_code
_entity_poly.pdbx_strand_id
1 'polypeptide(L)' 'MENNKEYYITESYSLAKTMSYLLNKPFYRFDNKFDDTKKVYSFKDDEEFRRVLTLVYKIRHKQEIN' A
#
# COMPACT_ATOMS: atom_id res chain seq x y z
N MET A 1 1.31 -1.73 -22.63
CA MET A 1 2.47 -1.19 -21.91
C MET A 1 2.10 -1.14 -20.44
N GLU A 2 2.43 -2.19 -19.69
CA GLU A 2 2.16 -2.24 -18.26
C GLU A 2 3.08 -1.24 -17.55
N ASN A 3 2.50 -0.18 -17.00
CA ASN A 3 3.17 0.67 -16.03
C ASN A 3 3.40 -0.16 -14.75
N ASN A 4 4.42 -1.03 -14.74
CA ASN A 4 4.95 -1.63 -13.53
C ASN A 4 5.63 -0.52 -12.74
N LYS A 5 4.82 0.26 -12.01
CA LYS A 5 5.35 1.20 -11.03
C LYS A 5 6.08 0.37 -10.00
N GLU A 6 7.39 0.57 -9.87
CA GLU A 6 8.24 -0.14 -8.91
C GLU A 6 7.73 0.00 -7.46
N TYR A 7 6.94 1.06 -7.21
CA TYR A 7 6.39 1.37 -5.91
C TYR A 7 4.88 1.61 -5.95
N TYR A 8 4.19 1.05 -4.96
CA TYR A 8 2.85 1.45 -4.59
C TYR A 8 2.91 2.66 -3.66
N ILE A 9 1.98 3.61 -3.82
CA ILE A 9 1.89 4.83 -3.02
C ILE A 9 0.46 5.00 -2.50
N THR A 10 0.32 5.33 -1.22
CA THR A 10 -0.96 5.66 -0.59
C THR A 10 -0.83 6.85 0.35
N GLU A 11 -1.89 7.64 0.46
CA GLU A 11 -2.01 8.71 1.45
C GLU A 11 -2.63 8.20 2.77
N SER A 12 -3.17 6.99 2.78
CA SER A 12 -3.81 6.41 3.96
C SER A 12 -2.79 5.83 4.92
N TYR A 13 -2.56 6.53 6.04
CA TYR A 13 -1.69 6.03 7.12
C TYR A 13 -2.19 4.71 7.72
N SER A 14 -3.51 4.54 7.86
CA SER A 14 -4.09 3.30 8.38
C SER A 14 -3.82 2.11 7.45
N LEU A 15 -3.99 2.30 6.13
CA LEU A 15 -3.63 1.26 5.16
C LEU A 15 -2.14 0.95 5.22
N ALA A 16 -1.28 1.97 5.26
CA ALA A 16 0.17 1.77 5.35
C ALA A 16 0.57 0.99 6.61
N LYS A 17 -0.02 1.32 7.77
CA LYS A 17 0.24 0.60 9.04
C LYS A 17 -0.22 -0.86 8.97
N THR A 18 -1.41 -1.11 8.41
CA THR A 18 -1.92 -2.48 8.22
C THR A 18 -1.03 -3.30 7.29
N MET A 19 -0.65 -2.74 6.14
CA MET A 19 0.22 -3.41 5.18
C MET A 19 1.60 -3.70 5.79
N SER A 20 2.17 -2.76 6.55
CA SER A 20 3.45 -2.96 7.23
C SER A 20 3.40 -4.10 8.24
N TYR A 21 2.33 -4.18 9.02
CA TYR A 21 2.11 -5.25 9.98
C TYR A 21 1.98 -6.61 9.28
N LEU A 22 1.14 -6.70 8.24
CA LEU A 22 0.88 -7.96 7.54
C LEU A 22 2.08 -8.48 6.74
N LEU A 23 2.88 -7.57 6.18
CA LEU A 23 4.08 -7.92 5.42
C LEU A 23 5.31 -8.10 6.31
N ASN A 24 5.23 -7.75 7.60
CA ASN A 24 6.38 -7.61 8.49
C ASN A 24 7.53 -6.78 7.85
N LYS A 25 7.16 -5.70 7.15
CA LYS A 25 8.07 -4.82 6.41
C LYS A 25 7.72 -3.36 6.70
N PRO A 26 8.69 -2.46 6.90
CA PRO A 26 8.40 -1.04 7.04
C PRO A 26 7.96 -0.43 5.70
N PHE A 27 7.23 0.68 5.74
CA PHE A 27 6.99 1.54 4.57
C PHE A 27 7.90 2.75 4.58
N TYR A 28 8.15 3.29 3.39
CA TYR A 28 8.77 4.60 3.25
C TYR A 28 7.73 5.70 3.44
N ARG A 29 8.15 6.85 3.99
CA ARG A 29 7.29 8.02 4.22
C ARG A 29 7.95 9.24 3.61
N PHE A 30 7.19 9.99 2.83
CA PHE A 30 7.63 11.21 2.16
C PHE A 30 6.59 12.32 2.30
N ASP A 31 7.02 13.54 2.01
CA ASP A 31 6.11 14.69 1.90
C ASP A 31 5.36 14.60 0.58
N ASN A 32 4.08 14.95 0.58
CA ASN A 32 3.31 14.94 -0.65
C ASN A 32 3.78 16.08 -1.55
N LYS A 33 4.19 15.75 -2.78
CA LYS A 33 4.73 16.72 -3.74
C LYS A 33 3.76 17.83 -4.15
N PHE A 34 2.47 17.66 -3.89
CA PHE A 34 1.43 18.64 -4.19
C PHE A 34 0.94 19.39 -2.96
N ASP A 35 1.22 18.88 -1.76
CA ASP A 35 0.72 19.40 -0.48
C ASP A 35 1.70 19.00 0.63
N ASP A 36 2.65 19.87 0.94
CA ASP A 36 3.72 19.63 1.91
C ASP A 36 3.21 19.39 3.35
N THR A 37 1.96 19.77 3.64
CA THR A 37 1.29 19.47 4.90
C THR A 37 0.88 18.00 5.03
N LYS A 38 0.83 17.27 3.91
CA LYS A 38 0.45 15.85 3.86
C LYS A 38 1.66 14.95 3.67
N LYS A 39 1.51 13.70 4.14
CA LYS A 39 2.50 12.64 3.92
C LYS A 39 1.94 11.58 2.97
N VAL A 40 2.82 10.98 2.18
CA VAL A 40 2.55 9.77 1.39
C VAL A 40 3.39 8.62 1.90
N TYR A 41 2.87 7.42 1.76
CA TYR A 41 3.49 6.18 2.20
C TYR A 41 3.73 5.26 1.01
N SER A 42 4.87 4.59 0.97
CA SER A 42 5.25 3.79 -0.18
C SER A 42 5.82 2.43 0.19
N PHE A 43 5.52 1.45 -0.67
CA PHE A 43 5.99 0.08 -0.60
C PHE A 43 6.58 -0.32 -1.95
N LYS A 44 7.57 -1.21 -1.94
CA LYS A 44 7.99 -1.90 -3.15
C LYS A 44 6.82 -2.74 -3.68
N ASP A 45 6.49 -2.58 -4.96
CA ASP A 45 5.42 -3.31 -5.63
C ASP A 45 5.92 -4.70 -6.08
N ASP A 46 6.15 -5.58 -5.11
CA ASP A 46 6.53 -6.98 -5.34
C ASP A 46 5.31 -7.93 -5.30
N GLU A 47 5.52 -9.19 -5.65
CA GLU A 47 4.44 -10.19 -5.71
C GLU A 47 3.76 -10.39 -4.34
N GLU A 48 4.54 -10.43 -3.27
CA GLU A 48 4.03 -10.58 -1.90
C GLU A 48 3.16 -9.39 -1.51
N PHE A 49 3.62 -8.18 -1.77
CA PHE A 49 2.87 -6.95 -1.58
C PHE A 49 1.53 -6.99 -2.31
N ARG A 50 1.53 -7.34 -3.61
CA ARG A 50 0.30 -7.43 -4.42
C ARG A 50 -0.69 -8.46 -3.87
N ARG A 51 -0.21 -9.60 -3.38
CA ARG A 51 -1.06 -10.64 -2.76
C ARG A 51 -1.71 -10.14 -1.47
N VAL A 52 -0.93 -9.55 -0.56
CA VAL A 52 -1.47 -9.00 0.70
C VAL A 52 -2.43 -7.84 0.43
N LEU A 53 -2.08 -6.94 -0.49
CA LEU A 53 -2.92 -5.81 -0.85
C LEU A 53 -4.29 -6.28 -1.37
N THR A 54 -4.28 -7.30 -2.24
CA THR A 54 -5.50 -7.92 -2.76
C THR A 54 -6.37 -8.49 -1.64
N LEU A 55 -5.78 -9.20 -0.67
CA LEU A 55 -6.51 -9.72 0.50
C LEU A 55 -7.14 -8.59 1.33
N VAL A 56 -6.38 -7.53 1.62
CA VAL A 56 -6.87 -6.36 2.36
C VAL A 56 -8.06 -5.72 1.65
N TYR A 57 -8.01 -5.56 0.32
CA TYR A 57 -9.13 -5.03 -0.45
C TYR A 57 -10.35 -5.97 -0.42
N LYS A 58 -10.16 -7.28 -0.61
CA LYS A 58 -11.26 -8.26 -0.53
C LYS A 58 -11.99 -8.16 0.81
N ILE A 59 -11.23 -8.13 1.92
CA ILE A 59 -11.78 -7.96 3.28
C ILE A 59 -12.53 -6.64 3.41
N ARG A 60 -11.90 -5.53 3.00
CA ARG A 60 -12.48 -4.18 3.11
C ARG A 60 -13.80 -4.06 2.34
N HIS A 61 -13.91 -4.72 1.20
CA HIS A 61 -15.08 -4.68 0.33
C HIS A 61 -16.06 -5.83 0.56
N LYS A 62 -15.88 -6.64 1.61
CA LYS A 62 -16.69 -7.83 1.92
C LYS A 62 -16.84 -8.78 0.73
N GLN A 63 -15.81 -8.88 -0.12
CA GLN A 63 -15.77 -9.84 -1.20
C GLN A 63 -15.35 -11.20 -0.63
N GLU A 64 -16.01 -12.27 -1.09
CA GLU A 64 -15.71 -13.63 -0.65
C GLU A 64 -14.24 -13.98 -0.90
N ILE A 65 -13.60 -14.54 0.13
CA ILE A 65 -12.28 -15.15 0.04
C ILE A 65 -12.54 -16.63 -0.20
N ASN A 66 -12.66 -17.01 -1.47
CA ASN A 66 -12.65 -18.42 -1.90
C ASN A 66 -11.25 -19.01 -1.80
#